data_AF-Q9PUI0-F1
#
_entry.id   AF-Q9PUI0-F1
#
_cell.length_a   1.000
_cell.length_b   1.000
_cell.length_c   1.000
_cell.angle_alpha   90.00
_cell.angle_beta   90.00
_cell.angle_gamma   90.00
#
_symmetry.space_group_name_H-M   'P 1'
#
loop_
_entity.id
_entity.type
_entity.pdbx_description
1 polymer ?
#
loop_
_entity_poly.entity_id
_entity_poly.type
_entity_poly.pdbx_seq_one_letter_code
_entity_poly.pdbx_strand_id
1 'polypeptide(L)'
;MYPAHLLVLLAVCVSLLGASDIPPQPLNLYQFSNMIQCANHGRRPTKHYMDYGCYCGKGGSGTPVDELDRCCKIHDDCYGEAEKSQNCAPYWTWYTWKCGSDGPQCDDSETGCQRSVCECDAIAAKCFAKAPYNDANWDIDTETRCQ
;
A
#
# COMPACT_ATOMS: atom_id res chain seq x y z
N MET A 1 6.16 -3.74 54.44
CA MET A 1 5.62 -4.11 53.11
C MET A 1 6.65 -3.67 52.07
N TYR A 2 7.06 -4.60 51.20
CA TYR A 2 8.40 -4.63 50.59
C TYR A 2 8.60 -3.61 49.43
N PRO A 3 9.63 -2.75 49.48
CA PRO A 3 9.90 -1.73 48.45
C PRO A 3 10.25 -2.32 47.07
N ALA A 4 10.63 -3.60 47.00
CA ALA A 4 10.95 -4.28 45.75
C ALA A 4 9.74 -4.37 44.78
N HIS A 5 8.51 -4.51 45.28
CA HIS A 5 7.33 -4.59 44.42
C HIS A 5 7.05 -3.28 43.69
N LEU A 6 7.35 -2.14 44.31
CA LEU A 6 7.12 -0.81 43.70
C LEU A 6 8.08 -0.57 42.53
N LEU A 7 9.34 -1.00 42.65
CA LEU A 7 10.34 -0.86 41.58
C LEU A 7 10.00 -1.75 40.37
N VAL A 8 9.49 -2.96 40.59
CA VAL A 8 9.06 -3.85 39.50
C VAL A 8 7.86 -3.27 38.75
N LEU A 9 6.88 -2.69 39.45
CA LEU A 9 5.72 -2.04 38.81
C LEU A 9 6.13 -0.86 37.93
N LEU A 10 7.07 -0.03 38.39
CA LEU A 10 7.56 1.11 37.59
C LEU A 10 8.29 0.65 36.32
N ALA A 11 9.10 -0.42 36.38
CA ALA A 11 9.79 -0.96 35.21
C ALA A 11 8.81 -1.54 34.15
N VAL A 12 7.73 -2.20 34.59
CA VAL A 12 6.68 -2.68 33.70
C VAL A 12 5.93 -1.51 33.05
N CYS A 13 5.64 -0.44 33.80
CA CYS A 13 5.01 0.76 33.24
C CYS A 13 5.88 1.42 32.16
N VAL A 14 7.19 1.58 32.37
CA VAL A 14 8.09 2.18 31.37
C VAL A 14 8.16 1.32 30.09
N SER A 15 8.09 0.00 30.22
CA SER A 15 8.12 -0.93 29.07
C SER A 15 6.84 -0.86 28.23
N LEU A 16 5.68 -0.61 28.85
CA LEU A 16 4.41 -0.46 28.14
C LEU A 16 4.26 0.89 27.44
N LEU A 17 4.86 1.96 27.98
CA LEU A 17 4.84 3.29 27.34
C LEU A 17 5.75 3.38 26.11
N GLY A 18 6.72 2.47 25.95
CA GLY A 18 7.66 2.47 24.81
C GLY A 18 7.18 1.71 23.56
N ALA A 19 6.00 1.10 23.58
CA ALA A 19 5.56 0.18 22.52
C ALA A 19 4.59 0.79 21.48
N SER A 20 4.31 2.10 21.51
CA SER A 20 3.21 2.70 20.72
C SER A 20 3.62 3.64 19.58
N ASP A 21 4.86 3.59 19.08
CA ASP A 21 5.30 4.49 18.00
C ASP A 21 5.10 3.94 16.57
N ILE A 22 4.40 2.81 16.40
CA ILE A 22 4.07 2.32 15.05
C ILE A 22 2.76 3.01 14.60
N PRO A 23 2.80 3.91 13.61
CA PRO A 23 1.58 4.52 13.09
C PRO A 23 0.67 3.42 12.52
N PRO A 24 -0.65 3.48 12.78
CA PRO A 24 -1.57 2.51 12.21
C PRO A 24 -1.50 2.59 10.69
N GLN A 25 -1.21 1.45 10.04
CA GLN A 25 -1.27 1.38 8.59
C GLN A 25 -2.73 1.56 8.16
N PRO A 26 -2.98 2.32 7.06
CA PRO A 26 -4.33 2.42 6.52
C PRO A 26 -4.88 1.03 6.19
N LEU A 27 -6.09 0.78 6.67
CA LEU A 27 -6.70 -0.54 6.66
C LEU A 27 -6.85 -1.13 5.25
N ASN A 28 -7.06 -0.29 4.23
CA ASN A 28 -7.20 -0.74 2.84
C ASN A 28 -5.87 -1.22 2.22
N LEU A 29 -4.70 -0.76 2.69
CA LEU A 29 -3.41 -1.24 2.18
C LEU A 29 -3.24 -2.77 2.37
N TYR A 30 -3.92 -3.34 3.37
CA TYR A 30 -3.97 -4.78 3.54
C TYR A 30 -4.72 -5.48 2.39
N GLN A 31 -5.86 -4.94 1.94
CA GLN A 31 -6.60 -5.49 0.81
C GLN A 31 -5.79 -5.35 -0.49
N PHE A 32 -5.18 -4.18 -0.72
CA PHE A 32 -4.34 -3.96 -1.89
C PHE A 32 -3.13 -4.91 -1.91
N SER A 33 -2.46 -5.11 -0.77
CA SER A 33 -1.38 -6.08 -0.63
C SER A 33 -1.83 -7.49 -1.05
N ASN A 34 -3.02 -7.91 -0.64
CA ASN A 34 -3.56 -9.20 -1.01
C ASN A 34 -3.92 -9.28 -2.52
N MET A 35 -4.39 -8.18 -3.12
CA MET A 35 -4.59 -8.11 -4.58
C MET A 35 -3.29 -8.25 -5.36
N ILE A 36 -2.21 -7.61 -4.89
CA ILE A 36 -0.87 -7.74 -5.49
C ILE A 36 -0.42 -9.20 -5.45
N GLN A 37 -0.55 -9.87 -4.28
CA GLN A 37 -0.21 -11.28 -4.14
C GLN A 37 -1.08 -12.19 -5.03
N CYS A 38 -2.37 -11.88 -5.17
CA CYS A 38 -3.26 -12.58 -6.08
C CYS A 38 -2.80 -12.45 -7.54
N ALA A 39 -2.55 -11.22 -8.00
CA ALA A 39 -2.19 -10.93 -9.39
C ALA A 39 -0.82 -11.51 -9.76
N ASN A 40 0.16 -11.46 -8.86
CA ASN A 40 1.51 -11.95 -9.12
C ASN A 40 1.73 -13.42 -8.73
N HIS A 41 0.68 -14.11 -8.28
CA HIS A 41 0.70 -15.51 -7.82
C HIS A 41 1.74 -15.78 -6.72
N GLY A 42 1.95 -14.83 -5.81
CA GLY A 42 2.92 -14.93 -4.72
C GLY A 42 4.38 -14.93 -5.15
N ARG A 43 4.69 -14.64 -6.43
CA ARG A 43 6.08 -14.70 -6.96
C ARG A 43 7.00 -13.64 -6.37
N ARG A 44 6.43 -12.51 -5.92
CA ARG A 44 7.18 -11.41 -5.32
C ARG A 44 6.44 -10.87 -4.09
N PRO A 45 7.11 -10.72 -2.94
CA PRO A 45 6.51 -10.12 -1.75
C PRO A 45 6.04 -8.69 -2.00
N THR A 46 4.89 -8.30 -1.44
CA THR A 46 4.29 -6.96 -1.64
C THR A 46 5.27 -5.84 -1.30
N LYS A 47 6.07 -6.01 -0.24
CA LYS A 47 7.07 -5.02 0.21
C LYS A 47 8.05 -4.57 -0.88
N HIS A 48 8.34 -5.41 -1.87
CA HIS A 48 9.26 -5.06 -2.96
C HIS A 48 8.66 -4.01 -3.91
N TYR A 49 7.34 -3.86 -3.91
CA TYR A 49 6.62 -2.86 -4.69
C TYR A 49 6.32 -1.59 -3.88
N MET A 50 6.51 -1.57 -2.56
CA MET A 50 6.03 -0.46 -1.71
C MET A 50 7.02 0.72 -1.59
N ASP A 51 8.30 0.50 -1.90
CA ASP A 51 9.35 1.53 -1.93
C ASP A 51 10.14 1.37 -3.23
N TYR A 52 9.46 1.58 -4.37
CA TYR A 52 10.02 1.32 -5.70
C TYR A 52 9.85 2.54 -6.60
N GLY A 53 10.95 2.96 -7.22
CA GLY A 53 10.95 4.07 -8.14
C GLY A 53 10.57 5.38 -7.47
N CYS A 54 9.86 6.22 -8.21
CA CYS A 54 9.48 7.56 -7.82
C CYS A 54 8.04 7.69 -7.35
N TYR A 55 7.20 6.69 -7.63
CA TYR A 55 5.77 6.72 -7.37
C TYR A 55 5.28 5.53 -6.54
N CYS A 56 5.97 4.39 -6.54
CA CYS A 56 5.54 3.29 -5.68
C CYS A 56 5.97 3.57 -4.23
N GLY A 57 5.04 4.10 -3.44
CA GLY A 57 5.26 4.43 -2.04
C GLY A 57 4.47 5.67 -1.63
N LYS A 58 4.99 6.41 -0.65
CA LYS A 58 4.33 7.64 -0.21
C LYS A 58 4.71 8.83 -1.11
N GLY A 59 3.71 9.42 -1.74
CA GLY A 59 3.90 10.64 -2.56
C GLY A 59 4.35 10.30 -3.97
N GLY A 60 5.12 11.18 -4.59
CA GLY A 60 5.76 10.90 -5.87
C GLY A 60 5.89 12.14 -6.75
N SER A 61 6.96 12.18 -7.54
CA SER A 61 7.29 13.32 -8.39
C SER A 61 8.22 12.92 -9.54
N GLY A 62 8.39 13.82 -10.51
CA GLY A 62 9.31 13.63 -11.61
C GLY A 62 8.81 12.63 -12.65
N THR A 63 9.74 11.93 -13.28
CA THR A 63 9.45 10.94 -14.32
C THR A 63 9.53 9.52 -13.75
N PRO A 64 8.52 8.65 -14.00
CA PRO A 64 8.61 7.25 -13.60
C PRO A 64 9.85 6.56 -14.16
N VAL A 65 10.61 5.86 -13.33
CA VAL A 65 11.91 5.29 -13.72
C VAL A 65 11.80 4.08 -14.65
N ASP A 66 10.64 3.40 -14.66
CA ASP A 66 10.35 2.29 -15.55
C ASP A 66 8.83 2.01 -15.66
N GLU A 67 8.46 0.85 -16.20
CA GLU A 67 7.06 0.42 -16.34
C GLU A 67 6.37 0.14 -15.00
N LEU A 68 7.06 -0.48 -14.05
CA LEU A 68 6.47 -0.77 -12.74
C LEU A 68 6.19 0.52 -11.99
N ASP A 69 7.12 1.46 -12.02
CA ASP A 69 6.93 2.79 -11.43
C ASP A 69 5.81 3.57 -12.11
N ARG A 70 5.67 3.43 -13.44
CA ARG A 70 4.53 4.01 -14.17
C ARG A 70 3.19 3.41 -13.74
N CYS A 71 3.14 2.12 -13.40
CA CYS A 71 1.93 1.53 -12.82
C CYS A 71 1.54 2.23 -11.51
N CYS A 72 2.51 2.58 -10.67
CA CYS A 72 2.27 3.27 -9.41
C CYS A 72 1.80 4.71 -9.63
N LYS A 73 2.42 5.45 -10.56
CA LYS A 73 1.92 6.77 -10.93
C LYS A 73 0.44 6.73 -11.37
N ILE A 74 0.08 5.76 -12.22
CA ILE A 74 -1.31 5.60 -12.69
C ILE A 74 -2.25 5.28 -11.51
N HIS A 75 -1.78 4.50 -10.53
CA HIS A 75 -2.53 4.19 -9.31
C HIS A 75 -2.75 5.45 -8.45
N ASP A 76 -1.72 6.26 -8.24
CA ASP A 76 -1.82 7.53 -7.51
C ASP A 76 -2.78 8.51 -8.21
N ASP A 77 -2.69 8.62 -9.53
CA ASP A 77 -3.60 9.45 -10.33
C ASP A 77 -5.06 8.95 -10.17
N CYS A 78 -5.26 7.63 -10.12
CA CYS A 78 -6.57 7.01 -9.92
C CYS A 78 -7.15 7.30 -8.52
N TYR A 79 -6.33 7.20 -7.47
CA TYR A 79 -6.71 7.59 -6.12
C TYR A 79 -7.04 9.09 -6.03
N GLY A 80 -6.20 9.94 -6.62
CA GLY A 80 -6.44 11.38 -6.67
C GLY A 80 -7.75 11.75 -7.39
N GLU A 81 -8.13 11.01 -8.43
CA GLU A 81 -9.42 11.19 -9.09
C GLU A 81 -10.58 10.71 -8.23
N ALA A 82 -10.45 9.56 -7.55
CA ALA A 82 -11.48 9.08 -6.62
C ALA A 82 -11.72 10.08 -5.47
N GLU A 83 -10.67 10.65 -4.91
CA GLU A 83 -10.75 11.69 -3.87
C GLU A 83 -11.50 12.94 -4.39
N LYS A 84 -11.15 13.43 -5.58
CA LYS A 84 -11.75 14.64 -6.16
C LYS A 84 -13.19 14.46 -6.61
N SER A 85 -13.48 13.38 -7.33
CA SER A 85 -14.78 13.18 -7.99
C SER A 85 -15.85 12.61 -7.06
N GLN A 86 -15.44 11.83 -6.05
CA GLN A 86 -16.36 11.03 -5.24
C GLN A 86 -16.20 11.28 -3.73
N ASN A 87 -15.35 12.25 -3.33
CA ASN A 87 -15.04 12.54 -1.93
C ASN A 87 -14.61 11.27 -1.16
N CYS A 88 -13.85 10.42 -1.85
CA CYS A 88 -13.30 9.20 -1.30
C CYS A 88 -12.16 9.44 -0.32
N ALA A 89 -11.92 8.44 0.52
CA ALA A 89 -10.68 8.32 1.28
C ALA A 89 -10.04 6.95 0.96
N PRO A 90 -9.38 6.78 -0.21
CA PRO A 90 -8.98 5.47 -0.74
C PRO A 90 -8.19 4.59 0.24
N TYR A 91 -7.30 5.19 1.03
CA TYR A 91 -6.52 4.50 2.04
C TYR A 91 -7.36 3.88 3.19
N TRP A 92 -8.59 4.38 3.38
CA TRP A 92 -9.52 3.96 4.43
C TRP A 92 -10.81 3.33 3.90
N THR A 93 -11.01 3.33 2.58
CA THR A 93 -12.18 2.75 1.92
C THR A 93 -11.98 1.24 1.78
N TRP A 94 -12.80 0.47 2.49
CA TRP A 94 -12.90 -0.97 2.30
C TRP A 94 -13.81 -1.30 1.12
N TYR A 95 -13.44 -2.34 0.39
CA TYR A 95 -14.20 -2.86 -0.75
C TYR A 95 -14.24 -4.39 -0.75
N THR A 96 -15.12 -4.95 -1.57
CA THR A 96 -15.30 -6.39 -1.74
C THR A 96 -14.66 -6.83 -3.04
N TRP A 97 -13.83 -7.87 -2.95
CA TRP A 97 -13.12 -8.40 -4.11
C TRP A 97 -12.84 -9.89 -3.93
N LYS A 98 -12.46 -10.53 -5.02
CA LYS A 98 -12.04 -11.94 -5.03
C LYS A 98 -10.82 -12.14 -5.92
N CYS A 99 -10.04 -13.18 -5.62
CA CYS A 99 -8.97 -13.64 -6.49
C CYS A 99 -9.52 -14.64 -7.50
N GLY A 100 -9.68 -14.22 -8.76
CA GLY A 100 -10.07 -15.09 -9.87
C GLY A 100 -8.88 -15.73 -10.57
N SER A 101 -9.13 -16.58 -11.57
CA SER A 101 -8.09 -17.19 -12.40
C SER A 101 -7.24 -16.15 -13.15
N ASP A 102 -7.85 -15.04 -13.55
CA ASP A 102 -7.21 -13.94 -14.28
C ASP A 102 -6.74 -12.79 -13.35
N GLY A 103 -6.60 -13.08 -12.06
CA GLY A 103 -6.19 -12.12 -11.03
C GLY A 103 -7.35 -11.47 -10.26
N PRO A 104 -7.12 -10.33 -9.57
CA PRO A 104 -8.11 -9.71 -8.71
C PRO A 104 -9.33 -9.18 -9.50
N GLN A 105 -10.51 -9.36 -8.92
CA GLN A 105 -11.80 -8.94 -9.48
C GLN A 105 -12.63 -8.26 -8.38
N CYS A 106 -13.14 -7.07 -8.66
CA CYS A 106 -14.03 -6.31 -7.78
C CYS A 106 -15.46 -6.87 -7.82
N ASP A 107 -16.21 -6.69 -6.73
CA ASP A 107 -17.63 -7.02 -6.68
C ASP A 107 -18.43 -6.04 -7.55
N ASP A 108 -19.27 -6.56 -8.46
CA ASP A 108 -20.08 -5.76 -9.38
C ASP A 108 -21.29 -5.09 -8.72
N SER A 109 -21.62 -5.47 -7.49
CA SER A 109 -22.66 -4.81 -6.68
C SER A 109 -22.18 -3.53 -5.99
N GLU A 110 -20.86 -3.35 -5.85
CA GLU A 110 -20.30 -2.12 -5.29
C GLU A 110 -20.35 -0.97 -6.30
N THR A 111 -20.62 0.23 -5.81
CA THR A 111 -20.71 1.44 -6.63
C THR A 111 -20.01 2.61 -5.95
N GLY A 112 -19.75 3.67 -6.71
CA GLY A 112 -19.09 4.86 -6.20
C GLY A 112 -17.71 4.55 -5.61
N CYS A 113 -17.48 5.03 -4.39
CA CYS A 113 -16.15 5.04 -3.81
C CYS A 113 -15.51 3.65 -3.66
N GLN A 114 -16.26 2.67 -3.14
CA GLN A 114 -15.73 1.32 -2.91
C GLN A 114 -15.28 0.68 -4.22
N ARG A 115 -16.14 0.77 -5.24
CA ARG A 115 -15.84 0.25 -6.58
C ARG A 115 -14.65 0.97 -7.21
N SER A 116 -14.62 2.30 -7.13
CA SER A 116 -13.53 3.12 -7.69
C SER A 116 -12.18 2.73 -7.09
N VAL A 117 -12.10 2.64 -5.76
CA VAL A 117 -10.84 2.29 -5.06
C VAL A 117 -10.44 0.85 -5.36
N CYS A 118 -11.41 -0.08 -5.37
CA CYS A 118 -11.15 -1.47 -5.75
C CYS A 118 -10.59 -1.59 -7.17
N GLU A 119 -11.16 -0.85 -8.14
CA GLU A 119 -10.70 -0.88 -9.53
C GLU A 119 -9.30 -0.30 -9.68
N CYS A 120 -8.99 0.81 -8.99
CA CYS A 120 -7.62 1.35 -8.93
C CYS A 120 -6.63 0.27 -8.47
N ASP A 121 -6.94 -0.41 -7.35
CA ASP A 121 -6.07 -1.42 -6.74
C ASP A 121 -5.94 -2.67 -7.63
N ALA A 122 -7.04 -3.15 -8.23
CA ALA A 122 -7.02 -4.33 -9.09
C ALA A 122 -6.25 -4.09 -10.39
N ILE A 123 -6.37 -2.89 -10.98
CA ILE A 123 -5.60 -2.49 -12.17
C ILE A 123 -4.11 -2.40 -11.82
N ALA A 124 -3.77 -1.73 -10.72
CA ALA A 124 -2.38 -1.59 -10.26
C ALA A 124 -1.74 -2.95 -9.99
N ALA A 125 -2.41 -3.84 -9.25
CA ALA A 125 -1.93 -5.18 -8.95
C ALA A 125 -1.65 -6.01 -10.22
N LYS A 126 -2.55 -5.95 -11.22
CA LYS A 126 -2.35 -6.62 -12.52
C LYS A 126 -1.21 -6.00 -13.32
N CYS A 127 -1.02 -4.69 -13.24
CA CYS A 127 0.10 -3.99 -13.86
C CYS A 127 1.43 -4.43 -13.22
N PHE A 128 1.52 -4.46 -11.89
CA PHE A 128 2.70 -4.90 -11.14
C PHE A 128 3.10 -6.35 -11.44
N ALA A 129 2.13 -7.23 -11.67
CA ALA A 129 2.37 -8.62 -12.02
C ALA A 129 2.98 -8.80 -13.43
N LYS A 130 2.75 -7.84 -14.34
CA LYS A 130 3.23 -7.88 -15.73
C LYS A 130 4.53 -7.10 -15.92
N ALA A 131 4.69 -5.99 -15.21
CA ALA A 131 5.85 -5.13 -15.34
C ALA A 131 7.14 -5.85 -14.90
N PRO A 132 8.27 -5.69 -15.61
CA PRO A 132 9.57 -6.15 -15.16
C PRO A 132 9.93 -5.51 -13.82
N TYR A 133 10.59 -6.28 -12.95
CA TYR A 133 11.12 -5.78 -11.69
C TYR A 133 12.63 -5.52 -11.82
N ASN A 134 13.08 -4.33 -11.44
CA ASN A 134 14.49 -3.97 -11.41
C ASN A 134 14.92 -3.65 -9.98
N ASP A 135 15.77 -4.50 -9.38
CA ASP A 135 16.24 -4.31 -8.00
C ASP A 135 16.97 -2.95 -7.81
N ALA A 136 17.54 -2.35 -8.87
CA ALA A 136 18.22 -1.05 -8.81
C ALA A 136 17.27 0.16 -8.66
N ASN A 137 15.96 -0.08 -8.74
CA ASN A 137 14.92 0.92 -8.55
C ASN A 137 14.17 0.73 -7.21
N TRP A 138 14.52 -0.27 -6.41
CA TRP A 138 14.00 -0.42 -5.05
C TRP A 138 14.80 0.43 -4.06
N ASP A 139 14.12 1.08 -3.12
CA ASP A 139 14.70 1.90 -2.04
C ASP A 139 15.74 2.91 -2.57
N ILE A 140 15.38 3.62 -3.64
CA ILE A 140 16.24 4.64 -4.24
C ILE A 140 16.13 5.96 -3.49
N ASP A 141 17.19 6.77 -3.58
CA ASP A 141 17.15 8.17 -3.16
C ASP A 141 16.26 8.98 -4.13
N THR A 142 15.04 9.27 -3.69
CA THR A 142 14.02 9.95 -4.51
C THR A 142 14.39 11.40 -4.80
N GLU A 143 15.12 12.09 -3.92
CA GLU A 143 15.52 13.48 -4.14
C GLU A 143 16.50 13.61 -5.31
N THR A 144 17.36 12.60 -5.51
CA THR A 144 18.32 12.62 -6.61
C THR A 144 17.82 11.93 -7.87
N ARG A 145 16.98 10.90 -7.74
CA ARG A 145 16.53 10.07 -8.86
C ARG A 145 15.21 10.52 -9.50
N CYS A 146 14.34 11.22 -8.77
CA CYS A 146 12.98 11.53 -9.21
C CYS A 146 12.82 12.97 -9.67
N GLN A 147 13.37 13.24 -10.85
CA GLN A 147 13.40 14.55 -11.51
C GLN A 147 12.35 14.69 -12.61
#